data_AF-A0A9E5MTU0-F1
#
_entry.id   AF-A0A9E5MTU0-F1
#
_cell.length_a   1.000
_cell.length_b   1.000
_cell.length_c   1.000
_cell.angle_alpha   90.00
_cell.angle_beta   90.00
_cell.angle_gamma   90.00
#
_symmetry.space_group_name_H-M   'P 1'
#
loop_
_entity.id
_entity.type
_entity.pdbx_description
1 polymer ?
#
loop_
_entity_poly.entity_id
_entity_poly.type
_entity_poly.pdbx_seq_one_letter_code
_entity_poly.pdbx_strand_id
1 'polypeptide(L)' 'AEDLLSLEGMDKGLAYILASNGVVTREDLAELATDDLLEINEMDPDEAAALIMKARAHWFEAEQQA' A
#
# COMPACT_ATOMS: atom_id res chain seq x y z
N ALA A 1 -8.17 3.18 7.23
CA ALA A 1 -9.48 2.62 6.84
C ALA A 1 -9.38 1.10 6.82
N GLU A 2 -10.52 0.38 6.79
CA GLU A 2 -10.55 -1.09 6.91
C GLU A 2 -9.97 -1.81 5.68
N ASP A 3 -10.03 -1.16 4.53
CA ASP A 3 -9.43 -1.57 3.25
C ASP A 3 -7.89 -1.64 3.30
N LEU A 4 -7.24 -0.64 3.90
CA LEU A 4 -5.78 -0.63 4.08
C LEU A 4 -5.35 -1.74 5.04
N LEU A 5 -6.06 -1.89 6.17
CA LEU A 5 -5.76 -2.88 7.20
C LEU A 5 -6.04 -4.33 6.77
N SER A 6 -6.93 -4.54 5.81
CA SER A 6 -7.25 -5.86 5.26
C SER A 6 -6.32 -6.29 4.12
N LEU A 7 -5.39 -5.42 3.72
CA LEU A 7 -4.41 -5.73 2.69
C LEU A 7 -3.43 -6.81 3.17
N GLU A 8 -3.25 -7.85 2.37
CA GLU A 8 -2.36 -8.95 2.70
C GLU A 8 -0.89 -8.47 2.75
N GLY A 9 -0.26 -8.58 3.92
CA GLY A 9 1.09 -8.05 4.18
C GLY A 9 1.08 -6.70 4.90
N MET A 10 -0.08 -6.08 5.10
CA MET A 10 -0.23 -4.93 5.99
C MET A 10 -0.31 -5.39 7.44
N ASP A 11 0.58 -4.85 8.27
CA ASP A 11 0.45 -4.94 9.72
C ASP A 11 -0.09 -3.63 10.33
N LYS A 12 -0.59 -3.71 11.57
CA LYS A 12 -1.19 -2.55 12.24
C LYS A 12 -0.17 -1.44 12.51
N GLY A 13 1.07 -1.78 12.83
CA GLY A 13 2.13 -0.80 13.08
C GLY A 13 2.45 0.01 11.84
N LEU A 14 2.68 -0.68 10.71
CA LEU A 14 2.89 -0.03 9.41
C LEU A 14 1.68 0.84 9.02
N ALA A 15 0.46 0.34 9.20
CA ALA A 15 -0.74 1.13 8.92
C ALA A 15 -0.82 2.43 9.75
N TYR A 16 -0.37 2.42 11.01
CA TYR A 16 -0.30 3.63 11.83
C TYR A 16 0.77 4.61 11.34
N ILE A 17 1.94 4.10 10.92
CA ILE A 17 3.02 4.93 10.36
C ILE A 17 2.55 5.59 9.05
N LEU A 18 1.93 4.81 8.16
CA LEU A 18 1.33 5.29 6.91
C LEU A 18 0.25 6.35 7.17
N ALA A 19 -0.66 6.10 8.10
CA ALA A 19 -1.71 7.05 8.47
C ALA A 19 -1.14 8.37 9.00
N SER A 20 -0.02 8.32 9.72
CA SER A 20 0.67 9.52 10.22
C SER A 20 1.30 10.34 9.10
N ASN A 21 1.56 9.72 7.94
CA ASN A 21 2.07 10.35 6.72
C ASN A 21 0.96 10.66 5.70
N GLY A 22 -0.32 10.57 6.10
CA GLY A 22 -1.46 10.90 5.24
C GLY A 22 -1.98 9.75 4.37
N VAL A 23 -1.39 8.56 4.49
CA VAL A 23 -1.80 7.36 3.73
C VAL A 23 -2.77 6.55 4.58
N VAL A 24 -4.08 6.75 4.37
CA VAL A 24 -5.12 6.22 5.27
C VAL A 24 -6.03 5.17 4.61
N THR A 25 -6.03 5.11 3.28
CA THR A 25 -6.81 4.17 2.46
C THR A 25 -5.91 3.30 1.59
N ARG A 26 -6.49 2.24 1.01
CA ARG A 26 -5.80 1.41 0.02
C ARG A 26 -5.41 2.21 -1.23
N GLU A 27 -6.24 3.16 -1.66
CA GLU A 27 -5.93 4.03 -2.82
C GLU A 27 -4.71 4.92 -2.54
N ASP A 28 -4.65 5.54 -1.36
CA ASP A 28 -3.51 6.38 -1.00
C ASP A 28 -2.18 5.59 -1.08
N LEU A 29 -2.21 4.32 -0.66
CA LEU A 29 -1.05 3.42 -0.77
C LEU A 29 -0.77 3.02 -2.23
N ALA A 30 -1.82 2.81 -3.04
CA ALA A 30 -1.68 2.47 -4.46
C ALA A 30 -1.06 3.63 -5.28
N GLU A 31 -1.25 4.87 -4.84
CA GLU A 31 -0.65 6.06 -5.46
C GLU A 31 0.84 6.24 -5.14
N LEU A 32 1.36 5.62 -4.07
CA LEU A 32 2.77 5.75 -3.69
C LEU A 32 3.75 5.08 -4.67
N ALA A 33 4.94 5.65 -4.81
CA ALA A 33 6.09 4.93 -5.34
C ALA A 33 6.75 4.05 -4.25
N THR A 34 7.48 3.01 -4.68
CA THR A 34 8.24 2.16 -3.74
C THR A 34 9.24 2.99 -2.93
N ASP A 35 9.90 3.96 -3.56
CA ASP A 35 10.87 4.84 -2.90
C ASP A 35 10.19 5.71 -1.82
N ASP A 36 8.99 6.26 -2.08
CA ASP A 36 8.22 7.04 -1.10
C ASP A 36 7.84 6.19 0.13
N LEU A 37 7.46 4.93 -0.09
CA LEU A 37 7.15 4.00 1.01
C LEU A 37 8.39 3.67 1.85
N LEU A 38 9.55 3.52 1.20
CA LEU A 38 10.83 3.29 1.87
C LEU A 38 11.30 4.53 2.66
N GLU A 39 10.97 5.74 2.21
CA GLU A 39 11.21 6.97 2.97
C GLU A 39 10.33 7.07 4.22
N ILE A 40 9.10 6.54 4.16
CA ILE A 40 8.17 6.52 5.30
C ILE A 40 8.58 5.46 6.35
N ASN A 41 8.99 4.28 5.90
CA ASN A 41 9.41 3.19 6.77
C ASN A 41 10.52 2.38 6.13
N GLU A 42 11.67 2.30 6.80
CA GLU A 42 12.79 1.45 6.39
C GLU A 42 12.39 -0.03 6.44
N MET A 43 12.02 -0.59 5.29
CA MET A 43 11.68 -2.00 5.08
C MET A 43 12.41 -2.56 3.87
N ASP A 44 12.19 -3.84 3.58
CA ASP A 44 12.77 -4.44 2.39
C ASP A 44 12.12 -3.86 1.11
N PRO A 45 12.91 -3.46 0.09
CA PRO A 45 12.37 -2.90 -1.16
C PRO A 45 11.43 -3.82 -1.92
N ASP A 46 11.66 -5.13 -1.89
CA ASP A 46 10.80 -6.11 -2.56
C ASP A 46 9.46 -6.23 -1.82
N GLU A 47 9.47 -6.16 -0.48
CA GLU A 47 8.26 -6.13 0.34
C GLU A 47 7.44 -4.84 0.09
N ALA A 48 8.10 -3.69 0.05
CA ALA A 48 7.47 -2.41 -0.26
C ALA A 48 6.82 -2.43 -1.66
N ALA A 49 7.54 -2.92 -2.67
CA ALA A 49 7.02 -3.05 -4.03
C ALA A 49 5.83 -4.02 -4.10
N ALA A 50 5.90 -5.15 -3.40
CA ALA A 50 4.81 -6.12 -3.34
C ALA A 50 3.56 -5.53 -2.67
N LEU A 51 3.73 -4.76 -1.58
CA LEU A 51 2.64 -4.13 -0.87
C LEU A 51 1.89 -3.11 -1.75
N ILE A 52 2.64 -2.28 -2.49
CA ILE A 52 2.07 -1.32 -3.45
C ILE A 52 1.39 -2.03 -4.62
N MET A 53 1.98 -3.09 -5.17
CA MET A 53 1.34 -3.88 -6.23
C MET A 53 0.02 -4.50 -5.78
N LYS A 54 -0.04 -5.03 -4.56
CA LYS A 54 -1.29 -5.53 -3.96
C LYS A 54 -2.30 -4.41 -3.77
N ALA A 55 -1.85 -3.23 -3.34
CA ALA A 55 -2.72 -2.07 -3.22
C ALA A 55 -3.30 -1.65 -4.58
N ARG A 56 -2.55 -1.80 -5.68
CA ARG A 56 -2.99 -1.54 -7.06
C ARG A 56 -3.78 -2.67 -7.72
N ALA A 57 -3.91 -3.84 -7.09
CA ALA A 57 -4.49 -5.01 -7.74
C ALA A 57 -5.89 -4.75 -8.31
N HIS A 58 -6.70 -3.93 -7.64
CA HIS A 58 -8.05 -3.57 -8.09
C HIS A 58 -8.06 -2.64 -9.32
N TRP A 59 -6.98 -1.89 -9.59
CA TRP A 59 -6.85 -1.13 -10.85
C TRP A 59 -6.72 -2.07 -12.05
N PHE A 60 -6.08 -3.22 -11.86
CA PHE A 60 -5.90 -4.25 -12.88
C PHE A 60 -7.07 -5.24 -12.97
N GLU A 61 -7.87 -5.39 -11.91
CA GLU A 61 -9.14 -6.15 -11.96
C GLU A 61 -10.16 -5.48 -12.91
N ALA A 62 -10.10 -4.15 -13.06
CA ALA A 62 -10.93 -3.42 -14.02
C ALA A 62 -10.52 -3.67 -15.49
N GLU A 63 -9.25 -3.96 -15.76
CA GLU A 63 -8.76 -4.25 -17.13
C GLU A 63 -9.16 -5.64 -17.64
N GLN A 64 -9.47 -6.60 -16.75
CA GLN A 64 -9.90 -7.95 -17.15
C GLN A 64 -11.40 -8.05 -17.49
N GLN A 65 -12.16 -6.96 -17.32
CA GLN A 65 -13.60 -6.90 -17.66
C GLN A 65 -13.91 -6.04 -18.90
N ALA A 66 -12.90 -5.64 -19.68
CA ALA A 66 -13.05 -4.87 -20.92
C ALA A 66 -12.92 -5.74 -22.19
#